data_AF-A0A7S3ED62-F1
#
_entry.id   AF-A0A7S3ED62-F1
#
_cell.length_a   1.000
_cell.length_b   1.000
_cell.length_c   1.000
_cell.angle_alpha   90.00
_cell.angle_beta   90.00
_cell.angle_gamma   90.00
#
_symmetry.space_group_name_H-M   'P 1'
#
loop_
_entity.id
_entity.type
_entity.pdbx_description
1 polymer ?
#
loop_
_entity_poly.entity_id
_entity_poly.type
_entity_poly.pdbx_seq_one_letter_code
_entity_poly.pdbx_strand_id
1 'polypeptide(L)'
;GLLFGRWSPLVFYLHVLYFVLRTMSSQSFLLGYPLYAAESCGEDRVLVGGGGGTLKSGLRNELGCYSVAGNTTAVPRCTLPINDAATAISLSEKDGWIAAVIGERVRTFTYRNTLLTR
;
A
#
# COMPACT_ATOMS: atom_id res chain seq x y z
N GLY A 1 30.91 -13.31 -32.89
CA GLY A 1 30.76 -11.89 -32.56
C GLY A 1 30.05 -11.77 -31.25
N LEU A 2 30.64 -11.03 -30.29
CA LEU A 2 30.00 -10.52 -29.08
C LEU A 2 30.92 -9.41 -28.54
N LEU A 3 30.56 -8.16 -28.81
CA LEU A 3 31.27 -6.95 -28.37
C LEU A 3 30.92 -6.66 -26.90
N PHE A 4 31.57 -7.31 -25.95
CA PHE A 4 31.61 -6.82 -24.57
C PHE A 4 32.88 -6.00 -24.39
N GLY A 5 32.80 -4.71 -24.73
CA GLY A 5 33.85 -3.75 -24.45
C GLY A 5 34.16 -3.73 -22.95
N ARG A 6 35.44 -3.81 -22.60
CA ARG A 6 35.94 -3.64 -21.23
C ARG A 6 35.59 -2.24 -20.73
N TRP A 7 34.48 -2.10 -20.03
CA TRP A 7 34.19 -0.90 -19.26
C TRP A 7 35.18 -0.81 -18.10
N SER A 8 35.81 0.34 -17.91
CA SER A 8 36.64 0.53 -16.72
C SER A 8 35.75 0.45 -15.47
N PRO A 9 36.27 -0.06 -14.33
CA PRO A 9 35.49 -0.19 -13.10
C PRO A 9 34.80 1.11 -12.68
N LEU A 10 35.43 2.25 -12.97
CA LEU A 10 34.92 3.58 -12.67
C LEU A 10 33.67 3.91 -13.50
N VAL A 11 33.63 3.54 -14.78
CA VAL A 11 32.48 3.81 -15.64
C VAL A 11 31.32 2.86 -15.32
N PHE A 12 31.61 1.63 -14.92
CA PHE A 12 30.59 0.71 -14.39
C PHE A 12 29.96 1.27 -13.10
N TYR A 13 30.79 1.75 -12.16
CA TYR A 13 30.30 2.40 -10.94
C TYR A 13 29.45 3.64 -11.21
N LEU A 14 29.88 4.51 -12.14
CA LEU A 14 29.10 5.68 -12.55
C LEU A 14 27.77 5.28 -13.21
N HIS A 15 27.74 4.21 -14.00
CA HIS A 15 26.50 3.71 -14.59
C HIS A 15 25.54 3.14 -13.55
N VAL A 16 26.04 2.35 -12.60
CA VAL A 16 25.23 1.81 -11.50
C VAL A 16 24.72 2.93 -10.61
N LEU A 17 25.58 3.90 -10.25
CA LEU A 17 25.19 5.06 -9.45
C LEU A 17 24.16 5.93 -10.18
N TYR A 18 24.38 6.19 -11.48
CA TYR A 18 23.41 6.89 -12.32
C TYR A 18 22.07 6.15 -12.38
N PHE A 19 22.08 4.83 -12.54
CA PHE A 19 20.89 4.00 -12.59
C PHE A 19 20.11 3.99 -11.26
N VAL A 20 20.82 3.87 -10.13
CA VAL A 20 20.24 3.95 -8.78
C VAL A 20 19.65 5.34 -8.52
N LEU A 21 20.36 6.40 -8.89
CA LEU A 21 19.86 7.78 -8.76
C LEU A 21 18.65 8.05 -9.66
N ARG A 22 18.56 7.40 -10.84
CA ARG A 22 17.42 7.54 -11.76
C ARG A 22 16.17 6.80 -11.31
N THR A 23 16.32 5.74 -10.50
CA THR A 23 15.21 4.84 -10.13
C THR A 23 14.53 5.20 -8.82
N MET A 24 15.04 6.19 -8.08
CA MET A 24 14.45 6.66 -6.82
C MET A 24 13.56 7.89 -7.01
N SER A 25 12.50 7.79 -7.81
CA SER A 25 11.37 8.70 -7.65
C SER A 25 10.39 8.11 -6.62
N SER A 26 10.74 8.18 -5.34
CA SER A 26 9.82 7.82 -4.27
C SER A 26 8.77 8.91 -4.13
N GLN A 27 7.65 8.81 -4.86
CA GLN A 27 6.50 9.67 -4.62
C GLN A 27 5.67 9.09 -3.47
N SER A 28 5.65 9.81 -2.35
CA SER A 28 4.76 9.52 -1.22
C SER A 28 3.33 9.93 -1.56
N PHE A 29 2.37 9.01 -1.46
CA PHE A 29 0.96 9.37 -1.52
C PHE A 29 0.41 9.55 -0.11
N LEU A 30 -0.41 10.59 0.10
CA LEU A 30 -0.95 10.93 1.40
C LEU A 30 -2.39 10.37 1.52
N LEU A 31 -2.60 9.47 2.49
CA LEU A 31 -3.88 8.81 2.73
C LEU A 31 -4.92 9.67 3.46
N GLY A 32 -4.53 10.84 3.97
CA GLY A 32 -5.41 11.70 4.78
C GLY A 32 -5.68 11.17 6.19
N TYR A 33 -5.16 9.98 6.55
CA TYR A 33 -5.20 9.39 7.88
C TYR A 33 -3.90 8.59 8.17
N PRO A 34 -3.56 8.36 9.45
CA PRO A 34 -2.42 7.52 9.84
C PRO A 34 -2.59 6.07 9.38
N LEU A 35 -1.54 5.49 8.77
CA LEU A 35 -1.53 4.09 8.33
C LEU A 35 -0.93 3.18 9.41
N TYR A 36 -1.60 2.05 9.69
CA TYR A 36 -1.15 1.08 10.69
C TYR A 36 -0.85 -0.30 10.13
N ALA A 37 -1.52 -0.70 9.03
CA ALA A 37 -1.17 -1.88 8.27
C ALA A 37 -1.30 -1.65 6.78
N ALA A 38 -0.50 -2.39 6.03
CA ALA A 38 -0.64 -2.55 4.60
C ALA A 38 -0.38 -4.01 4.23
N GLU A 39 -1.11 -4.51 3.24
CA GLU A 39 -0.99 -5.88 2.73
C GLU A 39 -1.10 -5.85 1.21
N SER A 40 -0.21 -6.55 0.50
CA SER A 40 -0.32 -6.69 -0.96
C SER A 40 -1.47 -7.66 -1.30
N CYS A 41 -2.35 -7.26 -2.21
CA CYS A 41 -3.51 -8.05 -2.63
C CYS A 41 -3.50 -8.18 -4.16
N GLY A 42 -2.69 -9.11 -4.65
CA GLY A 42 -2.43 -9.29 -6.08
C GLY A 42 -1.32 -8.39 -6.64
N GLU A 43 -1.11 -8.46 -7.96
CA GLU A 43 0.08 -7.89 -8.62
C GLU A 43 0.20 -6.37 -8.50
N ASP A 44 -0.92 -5.63 -8.61
CA ASP A 44 -0.93 -4.17 -8.66
C ASP A 44 -1.84 -3.53 -7.60
N ARG A 45 -2.07 -4.20 -6.47
CA ARG A 45 -2.94 -3.65 -5.42
C ARG A 45 -2.38 -3.79 -4.02
N VAL A 46 -2.72 -2.81 -3.22
CA VAL A 46 -2.37 -2.74 -1.80
C VAL A 46 -3.63 -2.44 -1.00
N LEU A 47 -3.83 -3.24 0.03
CA LEU A 47 -4.76 -2.97 1.12
C LEU A 47 -4.06 -2.12 2.14
N VAL A 48 -4.77 -1.13 2.67
CA VAL A 48 -4.27 -0.31 3.77
C VAL A 48 -5.35 -0.18 4.82
N GLY A 49 -4.93 -0.22 6.07
CA GLY A 49 -5.77 -0.05 7.24
C GLY A 49 -5.18 1.05 8.10
N GLY A 50 -5.98 2.04 8.45
CA GLY A 50 -5.51 3.18 9.21
C GLY A 50 -6.63 3.98 9.86
N GLY A 51 -6.25 5.03 10.57
CA GLY A 51 -7.22 5.94 11.16
C GLY A 51 -6.74 6.82 12.29
N GLY A 52 -7.62 7.72 12.75
CA GLY A 52 -7.39 8.61 13.88
C GLY A 52 -7.71 8.01 15.25
N GLY A 53 -8.28 6.82 15.29
CA GLY A 53 -8.60 6.11 16.52
C GLY A 53 -9.87 6.50 17.23
N THR A 54 -9.85 6.38 18.56
CA THR A 54 -10.98 6.64 19.46
C THR A 54 -11.17 8.12 19.74
N LEU A 55 -10.10 8.90 19.56
CA LEU A 55 -10.05 10.32 19.90
C LEU A 55 -10.71 11.13 18.79
N LYS A 56 -11.43 12.19 19.17
CA LYS A 56 -12.09 13.20 18.31
C LYS A 56 -11.07 14.01 17.49
N SER A 57 -10.16 13.35 16.81
CA SER A 57 -9.16 13.92 15.91
C SER A 57 -9.79 14.48 14.63
N GLY A 58 -11.05 14.12 14.35
CA GLY A 58 -11.73 14.42 13.08
C GLY A 58 -11.28 13.51 11.93
N LEU A 59 -10.29 12.64 12.17
CA LEU A 59 -9.77 11.70 11.18
C LEU A 59 -10.57 10.40 11.26
N ARG A 60 -11.02 9.92 10.10
CA ARG A 60 -11.80 8.69 9.97
C ARG A 60 -10.88 7.48 10.05
N ASN A 61 -11.38 6.38 10.62
CA ASN A 61 -10.75 5.08 10.50
C ASN A 61 -11.24 4.44 9.21
N GLU A 62 -10.34 3.91 8.39
CA GLU A 62 -10.67 3.43 7.05
C GLU A 62 -9.87 2.18 6.69
N LEU A 63 -10.53 1.28 5.98
CA LEU A 63 -9.92 0.22 5.21
C LEU A 63 -9.99 0.62 3.73
N GLY A 64 -8.85 0.68 3.05
CA GLY A 64 -8.78 1.08 1.66
C GLY A 64 -8.09 0.06 0.78
N CYS A 65 -8.51 -0.01 -0.48
CA CYS A 65 -7.84 -0.72 -1.55
C CYS A 65 -7.33 0.29 -2.56
N TYR A 66 -6.06 0.20 -2.90
CA TYR A 66 -5.42 1.09 -3.86
C TYR A 66 -4.80 0.28 -4.98
N SER A 67 -5.00 0.72 -6.21
CA SER A 67 -4.22 0.27 -7.36
C SER A 67 -2.88 0.99 -7.31
N VAL A 68 -1.79 0.25 -7.40
CA VAL A 68 -0.45 0.82 -7.56
C VAL A 68 -0.03 0.49 -8.99
N ALA A 69 -0.37 1.37 -9.93
CA ALA A 69 0.01 1.20 -11.33
C ALA A 69 1.34 1.91 -11.59
N GLY A 70 2.40 1.14 -11.80
CA GLY A 70 3.75 1.68 -12.01
C GLY A 70 4.31 2.42 -10.79
N ASN A 71 5.36 3.21 -11.02
CA ASN A 71 6.27 3.67 -9.96
C ASN A 71 5.74 4.89 -9.17
N THR A 72 4.55 5.41 -9.45
CA THR A 72 4.28 6.83 -9.11
C THR A 72 2.91 7.15 -8.52
N THR A 73 1.86 6.32 -8.63
CA THR A 73 0.54 6.76 -8.14
C THR A 73 -0.31 5.63 -7.60
N ALA A 74 -0.63 5.72 -6.30
CA ALA A 74 -1.68 4.92 -5.68
C ALA A 74 -3.05 5.53 -6.00
N VAL A 75 -3.90 4.79 -6.70
CA VAL A 75 -5.26 5.22 -7.08
C VAL A 75 -6.27 4.47 -6.22
N PRO A 76 -7.14 5.15 -5.45
CA PRO A 76 -8.16 4.48 -4.64
C PRO A 76 -9.11 3.70 -5.55
N ARG A 77 -9.26 2.40 -5.27
CA ARG A 77 -10.27 1.54 -5.91
C ARG A 77 -11.54 1.54 -5.08
N CYS A 78 -11.40 1.43 -3.77
CA CYS A 78 -12.51 1.51 -2.83
C CYS A 78 -12.00 1.79 -1.43
N THR A 79 -12.85 2.43 -0.63
CA THR A 79 -12.62 2.66 0.80
C THR A 79 -13.86 2.24 1.56
N LEU A 80 -13.64 1.73 2.76
CA LEU A 80 -14.68 1.35 3.70
C LEU A 80 -14.43 2.10 5.01
N PRO A 81 -15.31 3.03 5.40
CA PRO A 81 -15.20 3.68 6.69
C PRO A 81 -15.46 2.67 7.82
N ILE A 82 -14.56 2.67 8.79
CA ILE A 82 -14.67 1.89 10.02
C ILE A 82 -15.16 2.84 11.11
N ASN A 83 -16.45 2.74 11.45
CA ASN A 83 -17.07 3.61 12.46
C ASN A 83 -16.68 3.23 13.91
N ASP A 84 -15.88 2.19 14.09
CA ASP A 84 -15.40 1.80 15.40
C ASP A 84 -14.23 2.66 15.83
N ALA A 85 -14.14 2.89 17.13
CA ALA A 85 -13.14 3.72 17.75
C ALA A 85 -11.71 3.09 17.72
N ALA A 86 -11.55 1.86 17.24
CA ALA A 86 -10.27 1.15 17.34
C ALA A 86 -9.27 1.51 16.22
N THR A 87 -8.05 1.87 16.63
CA THR A 87 -6.91 2.29 15.79
C THR A 87 -6.19 1.13 15.10
N ALA A 88 -6.02 0.00 15.79
CA ALA A 88 -5.17 -1.06 15.27
C ALA A 88 -5.94 -1.84 14.21
N ILE A 89 -5.48 -1.70 12.96
CA ILE A 89 -5.88 -2.54 11.84
C ILE A 89 -4.67 -3.41 11.50
N SER A 90 -4.74 -4.71 11.72
CA SER A 90 -3.83 -5.69 11.11
C SER A 90 -4.57 -6.36 9.96
N LEU A 91 -3.91 -6.58 8.83
CA LEU A 91 -4.52 -7.06 7.60
C LEU A 91 -3.85 -8.34 7.12
N SER A 92 -4.67 -9.26 6.63
CA SER A 92 -4.23 -10.39 5.83
C SER A 92 -5.26 -10.63 4.74
N GLU A 93 -4.80 -10.90 3.53
CA GLU A 93 -5.66 -11.21 2.39
C GLU A 93 -5.35 -12.59 1.83
N LYS A 94 -6.40 -13.34 1.50
CA LYS A 94 -6.29 -14.63 0.84
C LYS A 94 -7.53 -14.91 0.01
N ASP A 95 -7.34 -15.19 -1.27
CA ASP A 95 -8.39 -15.63 -2.20
C ASP A 95 -9.61 -14.67 -2.24
N GLY A 96 -9.37 -13.35 -2.12
CA GLY A 96 -10.40 -12.31 -2.11
C GLY A 96 -11.05 -12.05 -0.75
N TRP A 97 -10.63 -12.78 0.30
CA TRP A 97 -11.05 -12.59 1.68
C TRP A 97 -10.02 -11.79 2.44
N ILE A 98 -10.48 -10.79 3.18
CA ILE A 98 -9.63 -9.94 4.02
C ILE A 98 -9.99 -10.22 5.45
N ALA A 99 -9.01 -10.62 6.26
CA ALA A 99 -9.13 -10.57 7.71
C ALA A 99 -8.52 -9.25 8.19
N ALA A 100 -9.33 -8.43 8.87
CA ALA A 100 -8.88 -7.24 9.55
C ALA A 100 -9.11 -7.39 11.06
N VAL A 101 -8.05 -7.27 11.85
CA VAL A 101 -8.19 -7.09 13.30
C VAL A 101 -8.54 -5.62 13.52
N ILE A 102 -9.72 -5.31 14.06
CA ILE A 102 -10.15 -3.94 14.35
C ILE A 102 -10.42 -3.86 15.86
N GLY A 103 -9.46 -3.31 16.60
CA GLY A 103 -9.46 -3.35 18.05
C GLY A 103 -9.26 -4.77 18.56
N GLU A 104 -10.19 -5.26 19.38
CA GLU A 104 -10.14 -6.62 19.95
C GLU A 104 -10.88 -7.67 19.11
N ARG A 105 -11.38 -7.29 17.93
CA ARG A 105 -12.23 -8.15 17.10
C ARG A 105 -11.59 -8.39 15.74
N VAL A 106 -11.57 -9.65 15.32
CA VAL A 106 -11.30 -10.00 13.93
C VAL A 106 -12.60 -9.81 13.15
N ARG A 107 -12.52 -9.11 12.02
CA ARG A 107 -13.61 -8.94 11.05
C ARG A 107 -13.13 -9.40 9.70
N THR A 108 -14.00 -10.10 8.99
CA THR A 108 -13.75 -10.54 7.62
C THR A 108 -14.46 -9.62 6.64
N PHE A 109 -13.83 -9.36 5.50
CA PHE A 109 -14.39 -8.60 4.39
C PHE A 109 -14.13 -9.34 3.09
N THR A 110 -14.91 -9.03 2.05
CA THR A 110 -14.69 -9.56 0.71
C THR A 110 -14.68 -8.47 -0.33
N TYR A 111 -13.97 -8.74 -1.43
CA TYR A 111 -14.04 -7.93 -2.65
C TYR A 111 -15.12 -8.46 -3.59
N ARG A 112 -16.10 -7.62 -3.93
CA ARG A 112 -16.94 -7.83 -5.12
C ARG A 112 -17.00 -6.54 -5.92
N ASN A 113 -16.49 -6.58 -7.17
CA ASN A 113 -16.63 -5.50 -8.15
C ASN A 113 -16.41 -4.09 -7.56
N THR A 114 -15.24 -3.82 -6.97
CA THR A 114 -14.88 -2.52 -6.35
C THR A 114 -15.64 -2.14 -5.08
N LEU A 115 -16.37 -3.05 -4.45
CA LEU A 115 -16.98 -2.83 -3.14
C LEU A 115 -16.32 -3.73 -2.09
N LEU A 116 -15.93 -3.10 -0.98
CA LEU A 116 -15.58 -3.77 0.27
C LEU A 116 -16.87 -3.97 1.06
N THR A 117 -17.30 -5.22 1.18
CA THR A 117 -18.47 -5.59 1.98
C THR A 117 -18.06 -6.47 3.15
N ARG A 118 -18.69 -6.22 4.30
CA ARG A 118 -18.55 -7.03 5.52
C ARG A 118 -19.23 -8.38 5.35
#